data_AF-A0A6A6AVN1-F1
#
_entry.id   AF-A0A6A6AVN1-F1
#
_cell.length_a   1.000
_cell.length_b   1.000
_cell.length_c   1.000
_cell.angle_alpha   90.00
_cell.angle_beta   90.00
_cell.angle_gamma   90.00
#
_symmetry.space_group_name_H-M   'P 1'
#
loop_
_entity.id
_entity.type
_entity.pdbx_description
1 polymer ?
#
loop_
_entity_poly.entity_id
_entity_poly.type
_entity_poly.pdbx_seq_one_letter_code
_entity_poly.pdbx_strand_id
1 'polypeptide(L)'
;MLWILLFLSSVPLHLLFNSVIFSRVQANDYKVLPVTPGFLNGDVYNTTGFMDVETRKLNNLVNESSVLREKFIGSNASKPRNLTTEQCLSAYSGQYISNLGDVLLVQDNVIWRDPSHWKPQWFKLKPNSKQFYNWTSLGTGGSAELNYNDQVPPFQSRPDDYPSSGWRCPSRSVANCDIDKEGEIPDKNLWAPYGSPVKYCLAEVVVEQCRLQFSLSIAIAVIVCNFIKASCILLMIWKARDNYLVTIGDAMSSFLDHPDPETKGRCLHSKKLIEKEWEWMSLHGYRDPKHLNVDPERYEPERRRWVRAASKTRWAMTYILYFIAIICAAVFIKQAMVGQPTKLKALWKTGFGTLNGNNLLRTTMSITGGIIVANIPQAVLSYLYLCFNALYTCMLVAHEWSSYFRSPKGLRVTSPSGDQRSTYWLQLPYRYALPLTIMSGLLHWLASQSLFMVSVIIVNEERKTDTKRSITTCGYSPVAIIFTTIVGSLIVIGGVLLGFRKYPAEMPLASSCSAAISAACHPPKEDVDAAVSLVSWGVVKKGEGRDGVGHISFSSMVISPPVVGKLYA
;
A
#
# COMPACT_ATOMS: atom_id res chain seq x y z
N MET A 1 -24.22 -6.43 -17.77
CA MET A 1 -24.02 -4.97 -17.90
C MET A 1 -23.88 -4.27 -16.54
N LEU A 2 -24.87 -4.32 -15.64
CA LEU A 2 -24.82 -3.63 -14.32
C LEU A 2 -23.58 -3.98 -13.47
N TRP A 3 -23.20 -5.26 -13.41
CA TRP A 3 -21.99 -5.70 -12.70
C TRP A 3 -20.70 -5.09 -13.26
N ILE A 4 -20.61 -4.91 -14.59
CA ILE A 4 -19.47 -4.28 -15.24
C ILE A 4 -19.42 -2.80 -14.87
N LEU A 5 -20.57 -2.11 -14.87
CA LEU A 5 -20.66 -0.70 -14.46
C LEU A 5 -20.28 -0.51 -12.99
N LEU A 6 -20.73 -1.39 -12.08
CA LEU A 6 -20.33 -1.38 -10.68
C LEU A 6 -18.83 -1.59 -10.49
N PHE A 7 -18.23 -2.51 -11.27
CA PHE A 7 -16.79 -2.74 -11.25
C PHE A 7 -16.00 -1.52 -11.76
N LEU A 8 -16.33 -1.03 -12.95
CA LEU A 8 -15.63 0.09 -13.59
C LEU A 8 -15.75 1.39 -12.79
N SER A 9 -16.91 1.66 -12.19
CA SER A 9 -17.09 2.83 -11.31
C SER A 9 -16.41 2.69 -9.95
N SER A 10 -15.95 1.49 -9.57
CA SER A 10 -15.23 1.27 -8.30
C SER A 10 -13.75 1.59 -8.37
N VAL A 11 -13.12 1.41 -9.52
CA VAL A 11 -11.68 1.64 -9.70
C VAL A 11 -11.28 3.10 -9.43
N PRO A 12 -11.97 4.13 -9.97
CA PRO A 12 -11.63 5.53 -9.72
C PRO A 12 -11.76 5.92 -8.24
N LEU A 13 -12.68 5.31 -7.50
CA LEU A 13 -12.85 5.60 -6.07
C LEU A 13 -11.63 5.16 -5.28
N HIS A 14 -11.11 3.95 -5.54
CA HIS A 14 -9.89 3.45 -4.90
C HIS A 14 -8.64 4.24 -5.31
N LEU A 15 -8.61 4.79 -6.53
CA LEU A 15 -7.44 5.53 -7.04
C LEU A 15 -7.42 7.01 -6.65
N LEU A 16 -8.59 7.65 -6.52
CA LEU A 16 -8.67 9.11 -6.51
C LEU A 16 -9.32 9.69 -5.25
N PHE A 17 -10.13 8.93 -4.51
CA PHE A 17 -10.91 9.48 -3.40
C PHE A 17 -10.03 10.10 -2.32
N ASN A 18 -8.95 9.41 -1.95
CA ASN A 18 -7.97 9.87 -0.95
C ASN A 18 -7.11 11.05 -1.44
N SER A 19 -7.34 11.53 -2.66
CA SER A 19 -6.58 12.61 -3.29
C SER A 19 -7.46 13.76 -3.78
N VAL A 20 -8.75 13.76 -3.41
CA VAL A 20 -9.63 14.94 -3.55
C VAL A 20 -9.04 16.12 -2.78
N ILE A 21 -8.53 15.83 -1.58
CA ILE A 21 -7.84 16.78 -0.71
C ILE A 21 -6.41 16.30 -0.52
N PHE A 22 -5.45 17.18 -0.77
CA PHE A 22 -4.03 16.89 -0.54
C PHE A 22 -3.31 18.12 0.00
N SER A 23 -2.26 17.92 0.80
CA SER A 23 -1.44 19.00 1.33
C SER A 23 -0.32 19.37 0.36
N ARG A 24 0.01 20.65 0.31
CA ARG A 24 1.25 21.14 -0.27
C ARG A 24 2.15 21.69 0.83
N VAL A 25 3.38 21.20 0.85
CA VAL A 25 4.41 21.64 1.79
C VAL A 25 5.19 22.79 1.17
N GLN A 26 5.59 23.76 1.98
CA GLN A 26 6.44 24.86 1.53
C GLN A 26 7.91 24.46 1.65
N ALA A 27 8.72 24.89 0.70
CA ALA A 27 10.17 24.90 0.84
C ALA A 27 10.71 26.25 0.37
N ASN A 28 11.68 26.79 1.10
CA ASN A 28 12.24 28.11 0.83
C ASN A 28 13.56 27.95 0.07
N ASP A 29 13.75 28.77 -0.96
CA ASP A 29 15.10 29.14 -1.39
C ASP A 29 15.72 30.01 -0.28
N TYR A 30 17.00 29.76 0.00
CA TYR A 30 17.72 30.53 0.99
C TYR A 30 19.22 30.62 0.70
N LYS A 31 19.83 31.70 1.17
CA LYS A 31 21.27 31.95 1.08
C LYS A 31 21.98 31.59 2.37
N VAL A 32 23.18 31.06 2.23
CA VAL A 32 24.08 30.73 3.34
C VAL A 32 25.33 31.57 3.19
N LEU A 33 25.56 32.49 4.12
CA LEU A 33 26.71 33.39 4.09
C LEU A 33 27.58 33.18 5.34
N PRO A 34 28.81 32.67 5.23
CA PRO A 34 29.77 32.71 6.31
C PRO A 34 30.28 34.14 6.53
N VAL A 35 30.35 34.59 7.79
CA VAL A 35 30.69 35.96 8.18
C VAL A 35 31.57 35.98 9.42
N THR A 36 32.34 37.06 9.58
CA THR A 36 33.08 37.34 10.82
C THR A 36 32.24 38.16 11.80
N PRO A 37 32.52 38.11 13.11
CA PRO A 37 31.83 38.96 14.09
C PRO A 37 31.94 40.46 13.76
N GLY A 38 33.09 40.90 13.26
CA GLY A 38 33.32 42.30 12.86
C GLY A 38 32.39 42.75 11.73
N PHE A 39 32.10 41.88 10.76
CA PHE A 39 31.18 42.19 9.66
C PHE A 39 29.77 42.52 10.15
N LEU A 40 29.31 41.85 11.22
CA LEU A 40 28.01 42.15 11.85
C LEU A 40 27.99 43.53 12.53
N ASN A 41 29.16 44.05 12.93
CA ASN A 41 29.32 45.35 13.57
C ASN A 41 29.65 46.48 12.59
N GLY A 42 29.61 46.21 11.28
CA GLY A 42 29.78 47.23 10.23
C GLY A 42 31.09 47.14 9.44
N ASP A 43 31.98 46.20 9.75
CA ASP A 43 33.18 45.99 8.95
C ASP A 43 32.85 45.54 7.51
N VAL A 44 33.79 45.75 6.59
CA VAL A 44 33.71 45.24 5.22
C VAL A 44 33.83 43.71 5.24
N TYR A 45 33.14 43.02 4.32
CA TYR A 45 33.20 41.57 4.22
C TYR A 45 34.64 41.09 3.96
N ASN A 46 35.18 40.29 4.88
CA ASN A 46 36.57 39.86 4.83
C ASN A 46 36.78 38.74 3.79
N THR A 47 37.45 39.06 2.69
CA THR A 47 37.79 38.12 1.61
C THR A 47 39.24 37.61 1.65
N THR A 48 40.04 38.00 2.65
CA THR A 48 41.47 37.63 2.74
C THR A 48 41.72 36.12 2.77
N GLY A 49 40.75 35.35 3.27
CA GLY A 49 40.80 33.89 3.31
C GLY A 49 40.38 33.19 2.01
N PHE A 50 40.13 33.90 0.91
CA PHE A 50 39.69 33.35 -0.37
C PHE A 50 40.90 33.20 -1.31
N MET A 51 41.06 32.05 -1.97
CA MET A 51 42.15 31.82 -2.94
C MET A 51 41.63 31.36 -4.29
N ASP A 52 42.36 31.73 -5.35
CA ASP A 52 42.08 31.45 -6.76
C ASP A 52 40.70 31.92 -7.22
N VAL A 53 40.30 33.11 -6.74
CA VAL A 53 39.02 33.76 -7.08
C VAL A 53 39.27 35.03 -7.86
N GLU A 54 38.58 35.20 -8.98
CA GLU A 54 38.62 36.44 -9.76
C GLU A 54 38.20 37.66 -8.92
N THR A 55 38.96 38.76 -9.00
CA THR A 55 38.69 40.00 -8.27
C THR A 55 37.28 40.54 -8.51
N ARG A 56 36.75 40.39 -9.73
CA ARG A 56 35.38 40.80 -10.08
C ARG A 56 34.33 40.05 -9.24
N LYS A 57 34.51 38.74 -9.05
CA LYS A 57 33.60 37.91 -8.23
C LYS A 57 33.67 38.32 -6.76
N LEU A 58 34.87 38.61 -6.25
CA LEU A 58 35.06 39.11 -4.88
C LEU A 58 34.37 40.47 -4.65
N ASN A 59 34.49 41.41 -5.60
CA ASN A 59 33.80 42.71 -5.49
C ASN A 59 32.28 42.54 -5.49
N ASN A 60 31.74 41.66 -6.33
CA ASN A 60 30.31 41.34 -6.34
C ASN A 60 29.85 40.72 -5.01
N LEU A 61 30.65 39.80 -4.44
CA LEU A 61 30.39 39.20 -3.13
C LEU A 61 30.33 40.25 -2.02
N VAL A 62 31.28 41.20 -1.98
CA VAL A 62 31.28 42.26 -0.96
C VAL A 62 29.97 43.07 -1.04
N ASN A 63 29.51 43.41 -2.25
CA ASN A 63 28.24 44.12 -2.45
C ASN A 63 27.03 43.27 -2.03
N GLU A 64 26.94 42.02 -2.49
CA GLU A 64 25.83 41.12 -2.17
C GLU A 64 25.75 40.80 -0.67
N SER A 65 26.89 40.57 -0.02
CA SER A 65 26.97 40.32 1.42
C SER A 65 26.49 41.51 2.25
N SER A 66 26.77 42.74 1.82
CA SER A 66 26.29 43.94 2.49
C SER A 66 24.77 44.05 2.42
N VAL A 67 24.16 43.75 1.27
CA VAL A 67 22.69 43.69 1.13
C VAL A 67 22.10 42.64 2.08
N LEU A 68 22.74 41.45 2.16
CA LEU A 68 22.29 40.39 3.05
C LEU A 68 22.45 40.75 4.53
N ARG A 69 23.51 41.48 4.91
CA ARG A 69 23.69 41.99 6.28
C ARG A 69 22.58 42.96 6.67
N GLU A 70 22.25 43.90 5.80
CA GLU A 70 21.17 44.88 6.05
C GLU A 70 19.82 44.18 6.26
N LYS A 71 19.57 43.04 5.60
CA LYS A 71 18.37 42.24 5.85
C LYS A 71 18.28 41.69 7.28
N PHE A 72 19.42 41.45 7.95
CA PHE A 72 19.47 40.88 9.31
C PHE A 72 19.61 41.93 10.43
N ILE A 73 20.30 43.04 10.16
CA ILE A 73 20.71 44.03 11.17
C ILE A 73 20.17 45.44 10.85
N GLY A 74 19.66 45.67 9.65
CA GLY A 74 19.12 46.96 9.24
C GLY A 74 17.90 47.39 10.07
N SER A 75 17.56 48.67 10.02
CA SER A 75 16.49 49.29 10.81
C SER A 75 15.10 48.66 10.60
N ASN A 76 14.86 48.06 9.43
CA ASN A 76 13.61 47.36 9.08
C ASN A 76 13.75 45.83 9.10
N ALA A 77 14.85 45.30 9.63
CA ALA A 77 15.11 43.86 9.65
C ALA A 77 14.14 43.12 10.57
N SER A 78 13.67 41.95 10.10
CA SER A 78 12.96 41.01 10.96
C SER A 78 13.96 40.45 11.98
N LYS A 79 13.60 40.42 13.27
CA LYS A 79 14.51 39.93 14.32
C LYS A 79 15.00 38.50 14.00
N PRO A 80 16.30 38.29 13.71
CA PRO A 80 16.79 36.98 13.37
C PRO A 80 16.82 36.07 14.59
N ARG A 81 16.69 34.77 14.35
CA ARG A 81 16.80 33.76 15.40
C ARG A 81 18.26 33.40 15.58
N ASN A 82 18.79 33.68 16.78
CA ASN A 82 20.12 33.22 17.16
C ASN A 82 20.06 31.74 17.56
N LEU A 83 20.84 30.91 16.89
CA LEU A 83 20.92 29.47 17.09
C LEU A 83 22.34 29.07 17.46
N THR A 84 22.47 28.19 18.46
CA THR A 84 23.74 27.52 18.76
C THR A 84 24.21 26.68 17.57
N THR A 85 25.49 26.32 17.53
CA THR A 85 26.10 25.48 16.50
C THR A 85 25.30 24.20 16.23
N GLU A 86 24.92 23.47 17.29
CA GLU A 86 24.14 22.23 17.15
C GLU A 86 22.72 22.48 16.63
N GLN A 87 22.05 23.51 17.15
CA GLN A 87 20.72 23.88 16.71
C GLN A 87 20.72 24.27 15.24
N CYS A 88 21.70 25.06 14.80
CA CYS A 88 21.86 25.47 13.41
C CYS A 88 22.03 24.27 12.49
N LEU A 89 22.96 23.36 12.85
CA LEU A 89 23.24 22.15 12.08
C LEU A 89 21.99 21.25 11.94
N SER A 90 21.20 21.14 13.02
CA SER A 90 19.96 20.36 13.02
C SER A 90 18.80 21.03 12.29
N ALA A 91 18.65 22.35 12.41
CA ALA A 91 17.55 23.11 11.84
C ALA A 91 17.59 23.12 10.30
N TYR A 92 18.79 23.14 9.73
CA TYR A 92 19.01 23.09 8.28
C TYR A 92 19.31 21.68 7.75
N SER A 93 18.94 20.63 8.49
CA SER A 93 19.22 19.24 8.07
C SER A 93 18.30 18.72 6.97
N GLY A 94 17.08 19.22 6.88
CA GLY A 94 16.06 18.78 5.92
C GLY A 94 16.31 19.26 4.49
N GLN A 95 15.77 18.52 3.51
CA GLN A 95 15.75 18.95 2.11
C GLN A 95 14.78 20.12 1.88
N TYR A 96 13.64 20.09 2.57
CA TYR A 96 12.54 21.05 2.43
C TYR A 96 12.39 21.83 3.71
N ILE A 97 12.97 23.03 3.76
CA ILE A 97 12.93 23.92 4.93
C ILE A 97 11.83 24.95 4.71
N SER A 98 10.85 24.99 5.60
CA SER A 98 9.64 25.82 5.48
C SER A 98 9.64 27.01 6.44
N ASN A 99 10.14 26.83 7.66
CA ASN A 99 10.08 27.81 8.76
C ASN A 99 11.32 28.72 8.86
N LEU A 100 12.36 28.45 8.08
CA LEU A 100 13.61 29.20 8.08
C LEU A 100 13.98 29.65 6.68
N GLY A 101 14.72 30.75 6.62
CA GLY A 101 15.17 31.40 5.41
C GLY A 101 16.69 31.49 5.35
N ASP A 102 17.18 32.65 4.93
CA ASP A 102 18.62 32.92 4.82
C ASP A 102 19.32 32.71 6.17
N VAL A 103 20.62 32.42 6.14
CA VAL A 103 21.40 32.18 7.35
C VAL A 103 22.79 32.78 7.25
N LEU A 104 23.19 33.48 8.31
CA LEU A 104 24.56 33.96 8.51
C LEU A 104 25.29 33.01 9.47
N LEU A 105 26.40 32.43 9.02
CA LEU A 105 27.25 31.55 9.85
C LEU A 105 28.39 32.37 10.44
N VAL A 106 28.41 32.53 11.77
CA VAL A 106 29.41 33.38 12.43
C VAL A 106 30.65 32.56 12.79
N GLN A 107 31.78 32.93 12.21
CA GLN A 107 33.07 32.22 12.32
C GLN A 107 34.21 33.23 12.51
N ASP A 108 35.31 32.81 13.14
CA ASP A 108 36.46 33.71 13.33
C ASP A 108 37.13 34.09 12.02
N ASN A 109 37.27 33.12 11.12
CA ASN A 109 37.83 33.31 9.78
C ASN A 109 36.97 32.58 8.75
N VAL A 110 36.80 33.19 7.57
CA VAL A 110 36.11 32.57 6.43
C VAL A 110 37.15 32.13 5.42
N ILE A 111 37.24 30.82 5.20
CA ILE A 111 38.19 30.21 4.27
C ILE A 111 37.41 29.56 3.13
N TRP A 112 37.64 30.04 1.92
CA TRP A 112 37.07 29.47 0.69
C TRP A 112 38.15 29.24 -0.35
N ARG A 113 38.00 28.19 -1.15
CA ARG A 113 38.93 27.80 -2.20
C ARG A 113 38.14 27.45 -3.45
N ASP A 114 38.60 27.90 -4.61
CA ASP A 114 37.93 27.58 -5.87
C ASP A 114 38.00 26.07 -6.13
N PRO A 115 36.85 25.37 -6.24
CA PRO A 115 36.81 23.94 -6.49
C PRO A 115 37.50 23.49 -7.79
N SER A 116 37.71 24.42 -8.74
CA SER A 116 38.44 24.17 -9.98
C SER A 116 39.93 23.91 -9.74
N HIS A 117 40.46 24.41 -8.64
CA HIS A 117 41.89 24.33 -8.30
C HIS A 117 42.17 23.59 -6.99
N TRP A 118 41.15 23.42 -6.14
CA TRP A 118 41.30 22.84 -4.81
C TRP A 118 40.23 21.80 -4.51
N LYS A 119 40.60 20.80 -3.72
CA LYS A 119 39.65 19.85 -3.12
C LYS A 119 39.90 19.68 -1.62
N PRO A 120 38.85 19.44 -0.82
CA PRO A 120 39.03 19.03 0.56
C PRO A 120 39.64 17.62 0.58
N GLN A 121 40.67 17.43 1.41
CA GLN A 121 41.25 16.13 1.69
C GLN A 121 41.23 15.91 3.20
N TRP A 122 40.84 14.71 3.61
CA TRP A 122 40.75 14.35 5.01
C TRP A 122 41.99 13.61 5.49
N PHE A 123 42.47 13.98 6.66
CA PHE A 123 43.68 13.47 7.26
C PHE A 123 43.41 12.99 8.69
N LYS A 124 44.16 11.98 9.13
CA LYS A 124 44.23 11.56 10.53
C LYS A 124 45.65 11.78 11.03
N LEU A 125 45.81 12.47 12.16
CA LEU A 125 47.12 12.70 12.76
C LEU A 125 47.74 11.40 13.31
N LYS A 126 46.89 10.49 13.80
CA LYS A 126 47.24 9.15 14.31
C LYS A 126 46.10 8.17 13.96
N PRO A 127 46.32 6.84 13.96
CA PRO A 127 45.28 5.85 13.64
C PRO A 127 44.00 6.00 14.48
N ASN A 128 44.14 6.41 15.74
CA ASN A 128 43.04 6.60 16.70
C ASN A 128 42.67 8.08 16.95
N SER A 129 43.21 9.04 16.18
CA SER A 129 42.83 10.45 16.33
C SER A 129 41.60 10.79 15.50
N LYS A 130 40.85 11.80 15.94
CA LYS A 130 39.78 12.43 15.13
C LYS A 130 40.32 12.86 13.77
N GLN A 131 39.50 12.68 12.74
CA GLN A 131 39.80 13.09 11.38
C GLN A 131 39.59 14.60 11.25
N PHE A 132 40.40 15.27 10.44
CA PHE A 132 40.22 16.68 10.08
C PHE A 132 40.39 16.82 8.58
N TYR A 133 39.88 17.91 8.00
CA TYR A 133 40.06 18.18 6.58
C TYR A 133 40.96 19.40 6.38
N ASN A 134 41.68 19.40 5.26
CA ASN A 134 42.39 20.56 4.77
C ASN A 134 42.23 20.66 3.26
N TRP A 135 42.36 21.86 2.71
CA TRP A 135 42.30 22.09 1.27
C TRP A 135 43.64 21.73 0.62
N THR A 136 43.58 20.99 -0.47
CA THR A 136 44.74 20.57 -1.25
C THR A 136 44.59 21.00 -2.70
N SER A 137 45.69 21.50 -3.30
CA SER A 137 45.69 21.92 -4.70
C SER A 137 45.66 20.71 -5.62
N LEU A 138 44.89 20.80 -6.72
CA LEU A 138 44.73 19.74 -7.71
C LEU A 138 45.92 19.62 -8.69
N GLY A 139 46.82 20.61 -8.71
CA GLY A 139 47.96 20.66 -9.63
C GLY A 139 47.57 20.94 -11.10
N THR A 140 48.56 21.19 -11.96
CA THR A 140 48.33 21.41 -13.40
C THR A 140 47.92 20.10 -14.09
N GLY A 141 46.64 19.98 -14.46
CA GLY A 141 46.08 18.82 -15.17
C GLY A 141 45.06 17.99 -14.37
N GLY A 142 44.84 18.29 -13.09
CA GLY A 142 43.78 17.67 -12.29
C GLY A 142 42.47 18.45 -12.37
N SER A 143 41.43 17.87 -12.96
CA SER A 143 40.05 18.38 -12.83
C SER A 143 39.32 17.60 -11.74
N ALA A 144 38.72 18.29 -10.77
CA ALA A 144 37.74 17.64 -9.90
C ALA A 144 36.42 17.45 -10.68
N GLU A 145 35.85 16.26 -10.67
CA GLU A 145 34.44 16.08 -11.04
C GLU A 145 33.60 16.75 -9.95
N LEU A 146 33.15 17.97 -10.23
CA LEU A 146 32.30 18.72 -9.32
C LEU A 146 30.89 18.13 -9.39
N ASN A 147 30.36 17.70 -8.24
CA ASN A 147 28.97 17.23 -8.17
C ASN A 147 27.97 18.40 -8.28
N TYR A 148 28.41 19.63 -7.97
CA TYR A 148 27.56 20.81 -7.86
C TYR A 148 28.32 22.08 -8.31
N ASN A 149 27.57 23.10 -8.74
CA ASN A 149 28.10 24.45 -8.95
C ASN A 149 28.34 25.12 -7.59
N ASP A 150 29.39 24.71 -6.86
CA ASP A 150 29.82 25.35 -5.61
C ASP A 150 30.49 26.68 -5.93
N GLN A 151 29.67 27.72 -6.15
CA GLN A 151 30.12 29.08 -6.42
C GLN A 151 30.71 29.72 -5.16
N VAL A 152 31.42 30.83 -5.36
CA VAL A 152 31.83 31.72 -4.27
C VAL A 152 30.60 32.07 -3.43
N PRO A 153 30.67 32.03 -2.07
CA PRO A 153 29.56 32.41 -1.20
C PRO A 153 28.92 33.75 -1.59
N PRO A 154 27.63 33.98 -1.28
CA PRO A 154 26.74 33.10 -0.52
C PRO A 154 26.33 31.83 -1.28
N PHE A 155 26.29 30.70 -0.58
CA PHE A 155 25.78 29.46 -1.16
C PHE A 155 24.26 29.56 -1.34
N GLN A 156 23.78 29.30 -2.55
CA GLN A 156 22.35 29.28 -2.87
C GLN A 156 21.78 27.89 -2.63
N SER A 157 21.03 27.72 -1.54
CA SER A 157 20.32 26.47 -1.27
C SER A 157 18.98 26.47 -1.97
N ARG A 158 18.76 25.46 -2.81
CA ARG A 158 17.56 25.27 -3.63
C ARG A 158 16.90 23.93 -3.30
N PRO A 159 15.59 23.88 -2.98
CA PRO A 159 14.89 22.64 -2.62
C PRO A 159 14.81 21.58 -3.74
N ASP A 160 14.93 22.01 -5.00
CA ASP A 160 14.97 21.20 -6.21
C ASP A 160 16.35 20.57 -6.48
N ASP A 161 17.41 21.11 -5.88
CA ASP A 161 18.75 20.54 -5.95
C ASP A 161 18.98 19.60 -4.76
N TYR A 162 19.23 18.32 -5.01
CA TYR A 162 19.49 17.34 -3.94
C TYR A 162 21.00 17.10 -3.74
N PRO A 163 21.55 17.22 -2.50
CA PRO A 163 20.89 17.74 -1.29
C PRO A 163 20.95 19.27 -1.20
N SER A 164 19.85 19.92 -0.81
CA SER A 164 19.79 21.38 -0.63
C SER A 164 20.64 21.84 0.54
N SER A 165 20.77 20.97 1.54
CA SER A 165 21.57 21.19 2.75
C SER A 165 23.04 20.79 2.61
N GLY A 166 23.53 20.65 1.37
CA GLY A 166 24.90 20.24 1.04
C GLY A 166 26.00 21.15 1.60
N TRP A 167 25.71 22.45 1.74
CA TRP A 167 26.62 23.47 2.27
C TRP A 167 27.13 23.21 3.69
N ARG A 168 26.46 22.32 4.44
CA ARG A 168 26.86 21.96 5.81
C ARG A 168 28.15 21.15 5.87
N CYS A 169 28.59 20.56 4.75
CA CYS A 169 29.81 19.76 4.70
C CYS A 169 30.93 20.47 3.91
N PRO A 170 32.20 20.31 4.33
CA PRO A 170 33.35 20.69 3.52
C PRO A 170 33.39 20.02 2.15
N SER A 171 32.91 18.77 2.03
CA SER A 171 32.90 18.01 0.77
C SER A 171 31.97 18.54 -0.31
N ARG A 172 31.16 19.57 -0.05
CA ARG A 172 30.04 20.02 -0.89
C ARG A 172 30.38 20.23 -2.36
N SER A 173 31.63 20.54 -2.69
CA SER A 173 32.10 20.74 -4.06
C SER A 173 32.39 19.45 -4.82
N VAL A 174 32.66 18.34 -4.13
CA VAL A 174 33.17 17.08 -4.72
C VAL A 174 32.34 15.85 -4.38
N ALA A 175 31.48 15.90 -3.35
CA ALA A 175 30.64 14.80 -2.93
C ALA A 175 29.39 15.29 -2.18
N ASN A 176 28.36 14.45 -2.16
CA ASN A 176 27.16 14.73 -1.37
C ASN A 176 27.52 14.79 0.12
N CYS A 177 27.01 15.82 0.80
CA CYS A 177 27.23 16.03 2.23
C CYS A 177 26.67 14.86 3.06
N ASP A 178 27.57 14.16 3.75
CA ASP A 178 27.22 13.07 4.67
C ASP A 178 27.72 13.40 6.08
N ILE A 179 26.79 13.92 6.90
CA ILE A 179 27.09 14.37 8.26
C ILE A 179 27.42 13.24 9.24
N ASP A 180 27.12 11.98 8.88
CA ASP A 180 27.43 10.82 9.72
C ASP A 180 28.89 10.38 9.56
N LYS A 181 29.60 10.89 8.55
CA LYS A 181 31.04 10.69 8.41
C LYS A 181 31.79 11.57 9.41
N GLU A 182 32.55 10.91 10.28
CA GLU A 182 33.46 11.56 11.24
C GLU A 182 34.41 12.56 10.57
N GLY A 183 34.77 12.35 9.29
CA GLY A 183 35.59 13.30 8.53
C GLY A 183 34.89 14.62 8.19
N GLU A 184 33.59 14.63 7.94
CA GLU A 184 32.83 15.85 7.62
C GLU A 184 32.52 16.66 8.88
N ILE A 185 32.17 15.96 9.97
CA ILE A 185 31.84 16.55 11.27
C ILE A 185 32.51 15.72 12.39
N PRO A 186 33.77 16.04 12.76
CA PRO A 186 34.53 15.26 13.75
C PRO A 186 34.02 15.41 15.18
N ASP A 187 33.39 16.54 15.47
CA ASP A 187 32.65 16.86 16.69
C ASP A 187 31.63 17.95 16.35
N LYS A 188 30.45 17.93 16.96
CA LYS A 188 29.43 18.96 16.70
C LYS A 188 29.92 20.37 17.04
N ASN A 189 30.81 20.47 18.04
CA ASN A 189 31.45 21.72 18.45
C ASN A 189 32.60 22.17 17.53
N LEU A 190 33.08 21.30 16.64
CA LEU A 190 34.15 21.58 15.68
C LEU A 190 33.62 21.69 14.24
N TRP A 191 32.32 21.89 14.08
CA TRP A 191 31.69 22.04 12.78
C TRP A 191 32.24 23.28 12.05
N ALA A 192 32.97 23.05 10.96
CA ALA A 192 33.73 24.07 10.26
C ALA A 192 33.58 23.94 8.74
N PRO A 193 32.41 24.24 8.14
CA PRO A 193 32.19 24.07 6.69
C PRO A 193 32.98 25.05 5.80
N TYR A 194 33.49 26.14 6.38
CA TYR A 194 34.29 27.20 5.71
C TYR A 194 35.64 27.41 6.39
N GLY A 195 36.28 26.33 6.85
CA GLY A 195 37.65 26.29 7.40
C GLY A 195 37.83 26.73 8.85
N SER A 196 36.87 27.42 9.47
CA SER A 196 36.88 27.77 10.90
C SER A 196 35.64 27.20 11.60
N PRO A 197 35.70 26.82 12.90
CA PRO A 197 34.52 26.40 13.66
C PRO A 197 33.44 27.49 13.69
N VAL A 198 32.18 27.09 13.49
CA VAL A 198 31.00 27.96 13.60
C VAL A 198 30.67 28.20 15.08
N LYS A 199 30.62 29.47 15.49
CA LYS A 199 30.29 29.87 16.87
C LYS A 199 28.79 29.84 17.14
N TYR A 200 28.02 30.41 16.22
CA TYR A 200 26.55 30.42 16.22
C TYR A 200 26.07 30.83 14.82
N CYS A 201 24.78 30.72 14.56
CA CYS A 201 24.20 31.26 13.33
C CYS A 201 23.00 32.15 13.60
N LEU A 202 22.82 33.13 12.72
CA LEU A 202 21.64 33.99 12.69
C LEU A 202 20.77 33.50 11.53
N ALA A 203 19.60 32.97 11.85
CA ALA A 203 18.68 32.44 10.86
C ALA A 203 17.46 33.37 10.71
N GLU A 204 17.08 33.64 9.46
CA GLU A 204 15.83 34.31 9.15
C GLU A 204 14.65 33.40 9.49
N VAL A 205 13.67 33.93 10.21
CA VAL A 205 12.43 33.20 10.52
C VAL A 205 11.40 33.50 9.43
N VAL A 206 10.90 32.45 8.78
CA VAL A 206 9.91 32.55 7.70
C VAL A 206 8.59 31.95 8.19
N VAL A 207 7.48 32.64 7.92
CA VAL A 207 6.15 32.14 8.24
C VAL A 207 5.78 31.03 7.28
N GLU A 208 5.45 29.86 7.82
CA GLU A 208 5.03 28.70 7.04
C GLU A 208 3.62 28.90 6.45
N GLN A 209 3.48 28.73 5.14
CA GLN A 209 2.21 28.71 4.42
C GLN A 209 1.93 27.30 3.89
N CYS A 210 1.60 26.37 4.78
CA CYS A 210 1.07 25.08 4.37
C CYS A 210 -0.32 25.26 3.76
N ARG A 211 -0.52 24.80 2.51
CA ARG A 211 -1.80 24.92 1.81
C ARG A 211 -2.44 23.56 1.62
N LEU A 212 -3.70 23.46 2.02
CA LEU A 212 -4.57 22.34 1.66
C LEU A 212 -5.16 22.63 0.29
N GLN A 213 -5.02 21.71 -0.65
CA GLN A 213 -5.54 21.83 -2.01
C GLN A 213 -6.76 20.94 -2.17
N PHE A 214 -7.75 21.45 -2.89
CA PHE A 214 -8.96 20.72 -3.27
C PHE A 214 -9.00 20.56 -4.79
N SER A 215 -9.06 19.32 -5.27
CA SER A 215 -9.16 19.03 -6.69
C SER A 215 -10.61 18.83 -7.10
N LEU A 216 -11.20 19.88 -7.68
CA LEU A 216 -12.59 19.85 -8.16
C LEU A 216 -12.79 18.78 -9.25
N SER A 217 -11.84 18.60 -10.16
CA SER A 217 -11.91 17.60 -11.22
C SER A 217 -11.98 16.17 -10.67
N ILE A 218 -11.22 15.88 -9.62
CA ILE A 218 -11.26 14.58 -8.95
C ILE A 218 -12.57 14.41 -8.18
N ALA A 219 -13.01 15.44 -7.47
CA ALA A 219 -14.28 15.42 -6.76
C ALA A 219 -15.45 15.10 -7.69
N ILE A 220 -15.53 15.78 -8.85
CA ILE A 220 -16.54 15.51 -9.89
C ILE A 220 -16.47 14.06 -10.36
N ALA A 221 -15.28 13.55 -10.67
CA ALA A 221 -15.11 12.17 -11.12
C ALA A 221 -15.62 11.15 -10.08
N VAL A 222 -15.32 11.37 -8.79
CA VAL A 222 -15.81 10.52 -7.70
C VAL A 222 -17.33 10.61 -7.56
N ILE A 223 -17.91 11.82 -7.63
CA ILE A 223 -19.36 12.03 -7.54
C ILE A 223 -20.07 11.27 -8.67
N VAL A 224 -19.60 11.40 -9.90
CA VAL A 224 -20.15 10.68 -11.07
C VAL A 224 -20.06 9.16 -10.87
N CYS A 225 -18.91 8.65 -10.40
CA CYS A 225 -18.75 7.23 -10.13
C CYS A 225 -19.72 6.72 -9.06
N ASN A 226 -19.90 7.47 -7.95
CA ASN A 226 -20.86 7.12 -6.91
C ASN A 226 -22.30 7.21 -7.38
N PHE A 227 -22.64 8.20 -8.23
CA PHE A 227 -23.95 8.30 -8.84
C PHE A 227 -24.25 7.06 -9.70
N ILE A 228 -23.32 6.65 -10.57
CA ILE A 228 -23.47 5.43 -11.40
C ILE A 228 -23.71 4.21 -10.50
N LYS A 229 -22.95 4.06 -9.41
CA LYS A 229 -23.14 2.95 -8.45
C LYS A 229 -24.51 2.99 -7.80
N ALA A 230 -24.93 4.15 -7.29
CA ALA A 230 -26.21 4.33 -6.65
C ALA A 230 -27.35 4.00 -7.61
N SER A 231 -27.29 4.48 -8.86
CA SER A 231 -28.25 4.15 -9.91
C SER A 231 -28.27 2.64 -10.20
N CYS A 232 -27.11 1.99 -10.31
CA CYS A 232 -27.04 0.54 -10.52
C CYS A 232 -27.67 -0.25 -9.36
N ILE A 233 -27.40 0.15 -8.11
CA ILE A 233 -27.96 -0.48 -6.90
C ILE A 233 -29.48 -0.26 -6.85
N LEU A 234 -29.96 0.96 -7.10
CA LEU A 234 -31.40 1.27 -7.15
C LEU A 234 -32.12 0.45 -8.22
N LEU A 235 -31.56 0.37 -9.43
CA LEU A 235 -32.10 -0.45 -10.52
C LEU A 235 -32.11 -1.94 -10.15
N MET A 236 -31.09 -2.43 -9.44
CA MET A 236 -31.04 -3.81 -8.97
C MET A 236 -32.16 -4.08 -7.95
N ILE A 237 -32.36 -3.19 -6.97
CA ILE A 237 -33.43 -3.29 -5.97
C ILE A 237 -34.82 -3.26 -6.64
N TRP A 238 -35.01 -2.39 -7.63
CA TRP A 238 -36.30 -2.27 -8.32
C TRP A 238 -36.63 -3.48 -9.19
N LYS A 239 -35.62 -4.06 -9.85
CA LYS A 239 -35.83 -5.17 -10.80
C LYS A 239 -35.81 -6.55 -10.15
N ALA A 240 -35.16 -6.72 -9.01
CA ALA A 240 -34.94 -8.02 -8.36
C ALA A 240 -35.75 -8.19 -7.06
N ARG A 241 -37.06 -7.92 -7.11
CA ARG A 241 -37.96 -8.07 -5.95
C ARG A 241 -38.31 -9.52 -5.58
N ASP A 242 -38.07 -10.47 -6.48
CA ASP A 242 -38.44 -11.88 -6.28
C ASP A 242 -37.34 -12.70 -5.59
N ASN A 243 -37.72 -13.83 -4.98
CA ASN A 243 -36.92 -14.72 -4.13
C ASN A 243 -35.45 -14.85 -4.56
N TYR A 244 -34.56 -14.26 -3.76
CA TYR A 244 -33.12 -14.25 -4.03
C TYR A 244 -32.46 -15.55 -3.53
N LEU A 245 -31.61 -16.16 -4.37
CA LEU A 245 -30.76 -17.29 -4.00
C LEU A 245 -29.36 -16.77 -3.65
N VAL A 246 -29.22 -16.04 -2.54
CA VAL A 246 -27.96 -15.38 -2.14
C VAL A 246 -27.03 -16.35 -1.44
N THR A 247 -27.61 -17.22 -0.61
CA THR A 247 -26.87 -18.18 0.21
C THR A 247 -27.17 -19.62 -0.17
N ILE A 248 -26.30 -20.53 0.28
CA ILE A 248 -26.55 -21.97 0.09
C ILE A 248 -27.84 -22.41 0.78
N GLY A 249 -28.19 -21.81 1.92
CA GLY A 249 -29.47 -22.09 2.58
C GLY A 249 -30.67 -21.61 1.77
N ASP A 250 -30.60 -20.45 1.12
CA ASP A 250 -31.68 -19.97 0.24
C ASP A 250 -31.92 -20.99 -0.90
N ALA A 251 -30.83 -21.49 -1.50
CA ALA A 251 -30.91 -22.53 -2.52
C ALA A 251 -31.48 -23.85 -1.98
N MET A 252 -31.01 -24.31 -0.82
CA MET A 252 -31.52 -25.53 -0.18
C MET A 252 -33.00 -25.40 0.18
N SER A 253 -33.42 -24.28 0.76
CA SER A 253 -34.83 -24.02 1.09
C SER A 253 -35.70 -24.10 -0.16
N SER A 254 -35.28 -23.41 -1.24
CA SER A 254 -36.00 -23.42 -2.50
C SER A 254 -36.12 -24.81 -3.12
N PHE A 255 -35.05 -25.61 -3.09
CA PHE A 255 -35.06 -26.96 -3.67
C PHE A 255 -35.74 -28.00 -2.76
N LEU A 256 -35.82 -27.77 -1.45
CA LEU A 256 -36.60 -28.62 -0.54
C LEU A 256 -38.10 -28.39 -0.73
N ASP A 257 -38.54 -27.14 -0.89
CA ASP A 257 -39.94 -26.81 -1.19
C ASP A 257 -40.34 -27.24 -2.60
N HIS A 258 -39.43 -27.04 -3.57
CA HIS A 258 -39.66 -27.34 -4.99
C HIS A 258 -38.49 -28.18 -5.56
N PRO A 259 -38.49 -29.51 -5.34
CA PRO A 259 -37.44 -30.39 -5.85
C PRO A 259 -37.35 -30.35 -7.37
N ASP A 260 -36.14 -30.13 -7.90
CA ASP A 260 -35.90 -29.98 -9.33
C ASP A 260 -35.92 -31.34 -10.05
N PRO A 261 -36.83 -31.56 -11.03
CA PRO A 261 -36.88 -32.80 -11.79
C PRO A 261 -35.57 -33.14 -12.52
N GLU A 262 -34.73 -32.15 -12.87
CA GLU A 262 -33.49 -32.35 -13.62
C GLU A 262 -32.39 -33.05 -12.82
N THR A 263 -32.46 -32.96 -11.49
CA THR A 263 -31.44 -33.51 -10.59
C THR A 263 -31.88 -34.79 -9.89
N LYS A 264 -33.06 -35.31 -10.24
CA LYS A 264 -33.59 -36.57 -9.71
C LYS A 264 -32.66 -37.74 -10.06
N GLY A 265 -32.48 -38.67 -9.13
CA GLY A 265 -31.60 -39.83 -9.31
C GLY A 265 -30.11 -39.54 -9.10
N ARG A 266 -29.74 -38.30 -8.73
CA ARG A 266 -28.35 -37.84 -8.61
C ARG A 266 -27.95 -37.52 -7.16
N CYS A 267 -28.56 -38.14 -6.15
CA CYS A 267 -28.38 -37.75 -4.74
C CYS A 267 -26.93 -37.75 -4.20
N LEU A 268 -26.01 -38.48 -4.86
CA LEU A 268 -24.58 -38.50 -4.52
C LEU A 268 -23.68 -37.65 -5.43
N HIS A 269 -24.26 -36.93 -6.40
CA HIS A 269 -23.47 -36.18 -7.38
C HIS A 269 -22.75 -34.99 -6.75
N SER A 270 -21.42 -35.03 -6.79
CA SER A 270 -20.59 -33.87 -6.48
C SER A 270 -20.59 -32.88 -7.64
N LYS A 271 -20.21 -31.63 -7.37
CA LYS A 271 -19.99 -30.60 -8.41
C LYS A 271 -19.16 -31.13 -9.59
N LYS A 272 -18.08 -31.85 -9.29
CA LYS A 272 -17.16 -32.38 -10.32
C LYS A 272 -17.81 -33.46 -11.18
N LEU A 273 -18.73 -34.24 -10.62
CA LEU A 273 -19.41 -35.30 -11.36
C LEU A 273 -20.44 -34.68 -12.32
N ILE A 274 -21.20 -33.69 -11.84
CA ILE A 274 -22.13 -32.92 -12.68
C ILE A 274 -21.40 -32.19 -13.82
N GLU A 275 -20.28 -31.53 -13.53
CA GLU A 275 -19.47 -30.87 -14.57
C GLU A 275 -19.01 -31.86 -15.66
N LYS A 276 -18.61 -33.08 -15.27
CA LYS A 276 -18.22 -34.13 -16.22
C LYS A 276 -19.41 -34.67 -17.02
N GLU A 277 -20.54 -34.89 -16.37
CA GLU A 277 -21.77 -35.35 -17.03
C GLU A 277 -22.19 -34.33 -18.10
N TRP A 278 -22.21 -33.05 -17.77
CA TRP A 278 -22.56 -31.98 -18.71
C TRP A 278 -21.54 -31.83 -19.84
N GLU A 279 -20.25 -31.97 -19.57
CA GLU A 279 -19.20 -31.99 -20.60
C GLU A 279 -19.40 -33.16 -21.57
N TRP A 280 -19.69 -34.35 -21.04
CA TRP A 280 -20.00 -35.54 -21.85
C TRP A 280 -21.27 -35.34 -22.68
N MET A 281 -22.34 -34.81 -22.09
CA MET A 281 -23.59 -34.52 -22.79
C MET A 281 -23.38 -33.53 -23.93
N SER A 282 -22.64 -32.45 -23.68
CA SER A 282 -22.30 -31.45 -24.68
C SER A 282 -21.52 -32.05 -25.85
N LEU A 283 -20.60 -32.98 -25.59
CA LEU A 283 -19.83 -33.68 -26.62
C LEU A 283 -20.68 -34.62 -27.47
N HIS A 284 -21.76 -35.17 -26.90
CA HIS A 284 -22.66 -36.13 -27.58
C HIS A 284 -23.96 -35.50 -28.09
N GLY A 285 -24.07 -34.16 -28.04
CA GLY A 285 -25.23 -33.43 -28.57
C GLY A 285 -26.51 -33.53 -27.72
N TYR A 286 -26.43 -34.03 -26.49
CA TYR A 286 -27.56 -34.05 -25.57
C TYR A 286 -27.77 -32.66 -24.95
N ARG A 287 -29.01 -32.16 -25.00
CA ARG A 287 -29.39 -30.85 -24.44
C ARG A 287 -30.22 -30.92 -23.15
N ASP A 288 -30.88 -32.05 -22.88
CA ASP A 288 -31.77 -32.19 -21.74
C ASP A 288 -31.31 -33.36 -20.82
N PRO A 289 -30.96 -33.09 -19.55
CA PRO A 289 -30.56 -34.11 -18.58
C PRO A 289 -31.68 -35.09 -18.20
N LYS A 290 -32.96 -34.74 -18.43
CA LYS A 290 -34.13 -35.52 -18.00
C LYS A 290 -34.27 -36.87 -18.69
N HIS A 291 -33.69 -37.00 -19.88
CA HIS A 291 -33.74 -38.23 -20.68
C HIS A 291 -32.54 -39.15 -20.46
N LEU A 292 -31.56 -38.73 -19.64
CA LEU A 292 -30.44 -39.56 -19.27
C LEU A 292 -30.85 -40.47 -18.11
N ASN A 293 -30.90 -41.79 -18.36
CA ASN A 293 -30.93 -42.76 -17.27
C ASN A 293 -29.57 -42.72 -16.57
N VAL A 294 -29.54 -42.15 -15.36
CA VAL A 294 -28.33 -42.10 -14.54
C VAL A 294 -28.27 -43.36 -13.68
N ASP A 295 -27.17 -44.08 -13.79
CA ASP A 295 -26.94 -45.26 -12.95
C ASP A 295 -26.76 -44.84 -11.49
N PRO A 296 -27.29 -45.63 -10.54
CA PRO A 296 -27.10 -45.38 -9.11
C PRO A 296 -25.61 -45.29 -8.75
N GLU A 297 -25.27 -44.33 -7.89
CA GLU A 297 -23.88 -44.08 -7.48
C GLU A 297 -23.54 -44.85 -6.20
N ARG A 298 -22.29 -45.31 -6.12
CA ARG A 298 -21.80 -46.02 -4.93
C ARG A 298 -21.36 -45.02 -3.87
N TYR A 299 -21.88 -45.17 -2.65
CA TYR A 299 -21.44 -44.30 -1.56
C TYR A 299 -20.02 -44.64 -1.10
N GLU A 300 -19.07 -43.77 -1.46
CA GLU A 300 -17.67 -43.83 -1.04
C GLU A 300 -17.28 -42.53 -0.30
N PRO A 301 -17.20 -42.55 1.04
CA PRO A 301 -16.89 -41.35 1.81
C PRO A 301 -15.45 -40.91 1.59
N GLU A 302 -15.24 -39.67 1.12
CA GLU A 302 -13.91 -39.12 0.91
C GLU A 302 -13.66 -37.82 1.70
N ARG A 303 -12.61 -37.82 2.53
CA ARG A 303 -12.14 -36.62 3.26
C ARG A 303 -11.39 -35.67 2.34
N ARG A 304 -12.13 -34.79 1.66
CA ARG A 304 -11.55 -33.74 0.80
C ARG A 304 -10.92 -32.62 1.64
N ARG A 305 -9.86 -32.01 1.09
CA ARG A 305 -9.22 -30.81 1.65
C ARG A 305 -9.97 -29.53 1.23
N TRP A 306 -9.88 -28.47 2.02
CA TRP A 306 -10.54 -27.18 1.78
C TRP A 306 -10.17 -26.57 0.44
N VAL A 307 -8.92 -26.76 -0.01
CA VAL A 307 -8.45 -26.34 -1.33
C VAL A 307 -9.33 -26.85 -2.48
N ARG A 308 -10.02 -28.00 -2.32
CA ARG A 308 -10.89 -28.60 -3.34
C ARG A 308 -12.23 -27.89 -3.52
N ALA A 309 -12.63 -27.01 -2.59
CA ALA A 309 -13.90 -26.29 -2.69
C ALA A 309 -13.89 -25.19 -3.75
N ALA A 310 -12.74 -24.56 -4.00
CA ALA A 310 -12.58 -23.58 -5.06
C ALA A 310 -11.92 -24.19 -6.30
N SER A 311 -12.17 -23.61 -7.48
CA SER A 311 -11.54 -24.07 -8.73
C SER A 311 -10.04 -23.81 -8.73
N LYS A 312 -9.29 -24.66 -9.46
CA LYS A 312 -7.84 -24.48 -9.64
C LYS A 312 -7.49 -23.13 -10.24
N THR A 313 -8.32 -22.64 -11.17
CA THR A 313 -8.15 -21.32 -11.81
C THR A 313 -8.25 -20.18 -10.81
N ARG A 314 -9.21 -20.24 -9.86
CA ARG A 314 -9.32 -19.23 -8.80
C ARG A 314 -8.09 -19.22 -7.89
N TRP A 315 -7.62 -20.40 -7.49
CA TRP A 315 -6.37 -20.51 -6.72
C TRP A 315 -5.17 -19.94 -7.50
N ALA A 316 -4.99 -20.37 -8.76
CA ALA A 316 -3.88 -19.93 -9.59
C ALA A 316 -3.91 -18.40 -9.79
N MET A 317 -5.04 -17.83 -10.21
CA MET A 317 -5.18 -16.39 -10.44
C MET A 317 -4.88 -15.58 -9.17
N THR A 318 -5.47 -15.94 -8.02
CA THR A 318 -5.22 -15.22 -6.77
C THR A 318 -3.75 -15.26 -6.36
N TYR A 319 -3.12 -16.43 -6.43
CA TYR A 319 -1.74 -16.60 -5.97
C TYR A 319 -0.69 -16.06 -6.96
N ILE A 320 -0.96 -16.13 -8.27
CA ILE A 320 -0.10 -15.49 -9.28
C ILE A 320 -0.11 -13.96 -9.07
N LEU A 321 -1.28 -13.36 -8.85
CA LEU A 321 -1.38 -11.92 -8.62
C LEU A 321 -0.67 -11.48 -7.33
N TYR A 322 -0.80 -12.26 -6.25
CA TYR A 322 -0.02 -12.01 -5.03
C TYR A 322 1.48 -12.16 -5.25
N PHE A 323 1.90 -13.20 -5.97
CA PHE A 323 3.31 -13.44 -6.26
C PHE A 323 3.90 -12.28 -7.07
N ILE A 324 3.19 -11.78 -8.08
CA ILE A 324 3.56 -10.58 -8.84
C ILE A 324 3.67 -9.37 -7.90
N ALA A 325 2.68 -9.14 -7.04
CA ALA A 325 2.70 -8.02 -6.10
C ALA A 325 3.89 -8.09 -5.12
N ILE A 326 4.23 -9.28 -4.62
CA ILE A 326 5.39 -9.50 -3.74
C ILE A 326 6.71 -9.29 -4.50
N ILE A 327 6.83 -9.75 -5.75
CA ILE A 327 8.02 -9.49 -6.58
C ILE A 327 8.19 -7.99 -6.80
N CYS A 328 7.13 -7.28 -7.18
CA CYS A 328 7.16 -5.84 -7.35
C CYS A 328 7.62 -5.17 -6.04
N ALA A 329 7.03 -5.55 -4.90
CA ALA A 329 7.43 -5.02 -3.61
C ALA A 329 8.91 -5.30 -3.28
N ALA A 330 9.42 -6.51 -3.57
CA ALA A 330 10.83 -6.85 -3.36
C ALA A 330 11.77 -6.00 -4.22
N VAL A 331 11.41 -5.75 -5.49
CA VAL A 331 12.16 -4.84 -6.38
C VAL A 331 12.13 -3.41 -5.84
N PHE A 332 10.97 -2.93 -5.39
CA PHE A 332 10.85 -1.62 -4.76
C PHE A 332 11.66 -1.50 -3.47
N ILE A 333 11.68 -2.53 -2.62
CA ILE A 333 12.53 -2.55 -1.41
C ILE A 333 14.00 -2.43 -1.81
N LYS A 334 14.46 -3.21 -2.79
CA LYS A 334 15.86 -3.14 -3.26
C LYS A 334 16.22 -1.72 -3.70
N GLN A 335 15.35 -1.05 -4.45
CA GLN A 335 15.57 0.33 -4.88
C GLN A 335 15.49 1.32 -3.71
N ALA A 336 14.51 1.17 -2.83
CA ALA A 336 14.27 2.04 -1.69
C ALA A 336 15.38 1.98 -0.63
N MET A 337 16.12 0.87 -0.56
CA MET A 337 17.25 0.70 0.36
C MET A 337 18.55 1.34 -0.15
N VAL A 338 18.62 1.83 -1.40
CA VAL A 338 19.80 2.51 -1.93
C VAL A 338 19.99 3.84 -1.17
N GLY A 339 21.17 4.01 -0.55
CA GLY A 339 21.49 5.21 0.23
C GLY A 339 20.88 5.24 1.64
N GLN A 340 20.26 4.15 2.11
CA GLN A 340 19.68 4.04 3.44
C GLN A 340 20.64 3.42 4.46
N PRO A 341 20.45 3.66 5.77
CA PRO A 341 21.24 3.02 6.80
C PRO A 341 21.03 1.50 6.80
N THR A 342 22.13 0.73 6.89
CA THR A 342 22.08 -0.73 6.97
C THR A 342 21.65 -1.23 8.37
N LYS A 343 21.84 -0.42 9.41
CA LYS A 343 21.49 -0.78 10.80
C LYS A 343 19.99 -0.57 11.06
N LEU A 344 19.30 -1.61 11.54
CA LEU A 344 17.85 -1.60 11.86
C LEU A 344 17.40 -0.41 12.70
N LYS A 345 18.14 -0.05 13.77
CA LYS A 345 17.79 1.08 14.65
C LYS A 345 17.87 2.43 13.92
N ALA A 346 18.81 2.59 12.98
CA ALA A 346 18.94 3.79 12.19
C ALA A 346 17.88 3.84 11.08
N LEU A 347 17.57 2.69 10.46
CA LEU A 347 16.47 2.58 9.51
C LEU A 347 15.13 2.90 10.17
N TRP A 348 14.85 2.41 11.38
CA TRP A 348 13.63 2.75 12.11
C TRP A 348 13.50 4.26 12.39
N LYS A 349 14.61 4.93 12.68
CA LYS A 349 14.64 6.40 12.89
C LYS A 349 14.27 7.19 11.64
N THR A 350 14.36 6.61 10.44
CA THR A 350 13.87 7.29 9.23
C THR A 350 12.37 7.53 9.28
N GLY A 351 11.61 6.71 10.02
CA GLY A 351 10.19 6.92 10.26
C GLY A 351 9.25 6.39 9.16
N PHE A 352 7.97 6.36 9.49
CA PHE A 352 6.88 6.04 8.55
C PHE A 352 6.35 7.34 7.94
N GLY A 353 6.18 7.38 6.62
CA GLY A 353 5.52 8.51 5.94
C GLY A 353 6.23 9.86 6.05
N THR A 354 7.48 9.93 6.52
CA THR A 354 8.22 11.19 6.69
C THR A 354 8.82 11.66 5.36
N LEU A 355 8.70 12.96 5.09
CA LEU A 355 9.29 13.60 3.91
C LEU A 355 10.80 13.78 4.07
N ASN A 356 11.56 12.86 3.49
CA ASN A 356 13.01 12.99 3.33
C ASN A 356 13.35 13.13 1.84
N GLY A 357 14.28 14.04 1.49
CA GLY A 357 14.67 14.25 0.09
C GLY A 357 15.20 12.99 -0.61
N ASN A 358 15.84 12.08 0.14
CA ASN A 358 16.31 10.78 -0.34
C ASN A 358 15.20 9.78 -0.66
N ASN A 359 14.01 10.01 -0.10
CA ASN A 359 12.89 9.08 -0.13
C ASN A 359 11.85 9.50 -1.16
N LEU A 360 12.27 10.21 -2.21
CA LEU A 360 11.41 10.67 -3.30
C LEU A 360 11.77 9.95 -4.60
N LEU A 361 10.77 9.74 -5.45
CA LEU A 361 11.02 9.34 -6.82
C LEU A 361 11.73 10.49 -7.55
N ARG A 362 12.78 10.16 -8.30
CA ARG A 362 13.62 11.14 -9.02
C ARG A 362 12.90 11.85 -10.17
N THR A 363 11.74 11.35 -10.57
CA THR A 363 10.97 11.88 -11.70
C THR A 363 9.89 12.84 -11.21
N THR A 364 9.84 14.04 -11.76
CA THR A 364 8.72 14.96 -11.56
C THR A 364 7.50 14.50 -12.34
N MET A 365 6.34 14.67 -11.75
CA MET A 365 5.07 14.18 -12.28
C MET A 365 4.05 15.32 -12.31
N SER A 366 3.05 15.20 -13.19
CA SER A 366 1.84 16.01 -13.00
C SER A 366 1.16 15.63 -11.68
N ILE A 367 0.39 16.56 -11.12
CA ILE A 367 -0.41 16.32 -9.91
C ILE A 367 -1.26 15.06 -10.07
N THR A 368 -1.99 14.94 -11.18
CA THR A 368 -2.81 13.77 -11.49
C THR A 368 -1.97 12.49 -11.61
N GLY A 369 -0.79 12.56 -12.25
CA GLY A 369 0.11 11.42 -12.38
C GLY A 369 0.63 10.91 -11.04
N GLY A 370 1.05 11.82 -10.15
CA GLY A 370 1.51 11.48 -8.79
C GLY A 370 0.40 10.88 -7.94
N ILE A 371 -0.84 11.37 -8.07
CA ILE A 371 -2.03 10.80 -7.41
C ILE A 371 -2.26 9.36 -7.85
N ILE A 372 -2.27 9.11 -9.16
CA ILE A 372 -2.52 7.77 -9.70
C ILE A 372 -1.43 6.82 -9.19
N VAL A 373 -0.16 7.19 -9.32
CA VAL A 373 0.96 6.32 -8.92
C VAL A 373 0.94 6.01 -7.42
N ALA A 374 0.69 7.01 -6.57
CA ALA A 374 0.60 6.79 -5.12
C ALA A 374 -0.54 5.85 -4.72
N ASN A 375 -1.63 5.78 -5.50
CA ASN A 375 -2.81 4.97 -5.18
C ASN A 375 -2.89 3.63 -5.96
N ILE A 376 -1.99 3.35 -6.91
CA ILE A 376 -1.93 2.03 -7.58
C ILE A 376 -1.85 0.87 -6.55
N PRO A 377 -0.99 0.92 -5.51
CA PRO A 377 -0.94 -0.15 -4.51
C PRO A 377 -2.28 -0.36 -3.81
N GLN A 378 -3.04 0.72 -3.56
CA GLN A 378 -4.36 0.65 -2.93
C GLN A 378 -5.35 -0.12 -3.82
N ALA A 379 -5.39 0.19 -5.12
CA ALA A 379 -6.26 -0.51 -6.06
C ALA A 379 -5.90 -2.00 -6.19
N VAL A 380 -4.60 -2.32 -6.22
CA VAL A 380 -4.12 -3.72 -6.23
C VAL A 380 -4.57 -4.45 -4.97
N LEU A 381 -4.38 -3.87 -3.78
CA LEU A 381 -4.78 -4.49 -2.51
C LEU A 381 -6.29 -4.72 -2.43
N SER A 382 -7.12 -3.79 -2.91
CA SER A 382 -8.58 -3.97 -2.99
C SER A 382 -8.96 -5.18 -3.86
N TYR A 383 -8.32 -5.33 -5.02
CA TYR A 383 -8.60 -6.46 -5.92
C TYR A 383 -8.13 -7.79 -5.32
N LEU A 384 -6.95 -7.80 -4.70
CA LEU A 384 -6.40 -8.94 -3.98
C LEU A 384 -7.32 -9.38 -2.83
N TYR A 385 -7.89 -8.43 -2.08
CA TYR A 385 -8.89 -8.70 -1.06
C TYR A 385 -10.14 -9.39 -1.65
N LEU A 386 -10.67 -8.91 -2.78
CA LEU A 386 -11.82 -9.56 -3.44
C LEU A 386 -11.52 -11.00 -3.84
N CYS A 387 -10.31 -11.25 -4.38
CA CYS A 387 -9.88 -12.59 -4.77
C CYS A 387 -9.75 -13.53 -3.56
N PHE A 388 -9.16 -13.07 -2.46
CA PHE A 388 -9.06 -13.85 -1.22
C PHE A 388 -10.41 -14.07 -0.54
N ASN A 389 -11.25 -13.05 -0.48
CA ASN A 389 -12.60 -13.15 0.06
C ASN A 389 -13.40 -14.20 -0.73
N ALA A 390 -13.33 -14.19 -2.06
CA ALA A 390 -13.98 -15.19 -2.90
C ALA A 390 -13.48 -16.63 -2.62
N LEU A 391 -12.18 -16.84 -2.42
CA LEU A 391 -11.63 -18.15 -2.04
C LEU A 391 -12.14 -18.61 -0.67
N TYR A 392 -12.09 -17.73 0.34
CA TYR A 392 -12.57 -18.03 1.69
C TYR A 392 -14.06 -18.35 1.70
N THR A 393 -14.85 -17.59 0.95
CA THR A 393 -16.29 -17.82 0.80
C THR A 393 -16.56 -19.21 0.20
N CYS A 394 -15.84 -19.62 -0.85
CA CYS A 394 -15.99 -20.98 -1.40
C CYS A 394 -15.66 -22.07 -0.37
N MET A 395 -14.55 -21.90 0.37
CA MET A 395 -14.12 -22.87 1.37
C MET A 395 -15.10 -22.99 2.54
N LEU A 396 -15.66 -21.86 2.97
CA LEU A 396 -16.55 -21.79 4.13
C LEU A 396 -18.00 -22.19 3.79
N VAL A 397 -18.48 -21.90 2.58
CA VAL A 397 -19.75 -22.45 2.07
C VAL A 397 -19.69 -23.98 2.01
N ALA A 398 -18.59 -24.53 1.47
CA ALA A 398 -18.39 -25.99 1.49
C ALA A 398 -18.25 -26.55 2.92
N HIS A 399 -17.68 -25.79 3.86
CA HIS A 399 -17.62 -26.20 5.26
C HIS A 399 -19.02 -26.27 5.87
N GLU A 400 -19.84 -25.24 5.66
CA GLU A 400 -21.23 -25.19 6.12
C GLU A 400 -22.05 -26.36 5.55
N TRP A 401 -21.96 -26.60 4.25
CA TRP A 401 -22.55 -27.74 3.55
C TRP A 401 -22.20 -29.08 4.22
N SER A 402 -20.89 -29.34 4.40
CA SER A 402 -20.42 -30.60 5.02
C SER A 402 -20.85 -30.76 6.49
N SER A 403 -21.28 -29.68 7.13
CA SER A 403 -21.60 -29.67 8.55
C SER A 403 -22.97 -30.25 8.87
N TYR A 404 -23.86 -30.35 7.88
CA TYR A 404 -25.21 -30.92 8.00
C TYR A 404 -25.22 -32.45 8.08
N PHE A 405 -24.10 -33.11 7.78
CA PHE A 405 -23.95 -34.54 8.01
C PHE A 405 -23.92 -34.89 9.50
N ARG A 406 -23.28 -34.03 10.32
CA ARG A 406 -22.95 -34.37 11.72
C ARG A 406 -24.09 -34.14 12.70
N SER A 407 -24.91 -33.14 12.45
CA SER A 407 -25.99 -32.77 13.35
C SER A 407 -27.11 -32.06 12.58
N PRO A 408 -28.38 -32.23 12.99
CA PRO A 408 -29.48 -31.43 12.48
C PRO A 408 -29.23 -29.94 12.73
N LYS A 409 -29.46 -29.11 11.71
CA LYS A 409 -29.28 -27.64 11.79
C LYS A 409 -30.31 -26.93 10.92
N GLY A 410 -30.75 -25.76 11.38
CA GLY A 410 -31.54 -24.86 10.55
C GLY A 410 -30.73 -24.29 9.39
N LEU A 411 -31.38 -24.14 8.24
CA LEU A 411 -30.80 -23.51 7.05
C LEU A 411 -30.46 -22.05 7.33
N ARG A 412 -29.29 -21.61 6.86
CA ARG A 412 -28.91 -20.20 6.96
C ARG A 412 -29.39 -19.46 5.72
N VAL A 413 -30.47 -18.70 5.86
CA VAL A 413 -31.22 -18.05 4.77
C VAL A 413 -31.32 -16.55 5.00
N THR A 414 -31.57 -15.82 3.92
CA THR A 414 -31.57 -14.36 3.92
C THR A 414 -32.87 -13.79 4.54
N SER A 415 -33.99 -14.51 4.43
CA SER A 415 -35.25 -14.21 5.15
C SER A 415 -35.72 -15.44 5.92
N PRO A 416 -35.41 -15.57 7.24
CA PRO A 416 -35.66 -16.79 7.99
C PRO A 416 -37.13 -16.96 8.40
N SER A 417 -37.59 -18.21 8.35
CA SER A 417 -38.88 -18.69 8.86
C SER A 417 -38.67 -19.99 9.65
N GLY A 418 -39.49 -20.25 10.67
CA GLY A 418 -39.37 -21.48 11.48
C GLY A 418 -38.04 -21.59 12.22
N ASP A 419 -37.38 -22.75 12.11
CA ASP A 419 -36.08 -23.05 12.73
C ASP A 419 -34.87 -22.56 11.91
N GLN A 420 -35.11 -21.86 10.80
CA GLN A 420 -34.05 -21.29 9.98
C GLN A 420 -33.28 -20.17 10.71
N ARG A 421 -32.06 -19.91 10.26
CA ARG A 421 -31.16 -18.91 10.83
C ARG A 421 -30.91 -17.80 9.82
N SER A 422 -30.87 -16.55 10.28
CA SER A 422 -30.51 -15.43 9.41
C SER A 422 -29.04 -15.49 8.97
N THR A 423 -28.74 -14.94 7.80
CA THR A 423 -27.38 -14.81 7.28
C THR A 423 -26.54 -13.84 8.11
N TYR A 424 -25.22 -13.90 7.93
CA TYR A 424 -24.36 -12.83 8.41
C TYR A 424 -24.47 -11.65 7.46
N TRP A 425 -24.38 -10.43 7.98
CA TRP A 425 -24.37 -9.20 7.17
C TRP A 425 -23.29 -9.21 6.05
N LEU A 426 -22.21 -9.99 6.21
CA LEU A 426 -21.10 -10.12 5.25
C LEU A 426 -20.94 -11.53 4.63
N GLN A 427 -21.97 -12.39 4.68
CA GLN A 427 -22.00 -13.78 4.19
C GLN A 427 -21.02 -14.76 4.87
N LEU A 428 -19.81 -14.32 5.23
CA LEU A 428 -18.77 -15.03 5.96
C LEU A 428 -18.99 -14.98 7.49
N PRO A 429 -18.70 -16.07 8.24
CA PRO A 429 -18.70 -16.02 9.70
C PRO A 429 -17.69 -14.98 10.23
N TYR A 430 -18.07 -14.25 11.29
CA TYR A 430 -17.25 -13.19 11.88
C TYR A 430 -15.84 -13.63 12.30
N ARG A 431 -15.66 -14.91 12.66
CA ARG A 431 -14.36 -15.52 12.98
C ARG A 431 -13.33 -15.43 11.84
N TYR A 432 -13.80 -15.35 10.60
CA TYR A 432 -12.94 -15.22 9.41
C TYR A 432 -13.08 -13.84 8.77
N ALA A 433 -14.29 -13.26 8.76
CA ALA A 433 -14.53 -11.95 8.19
C ALA A 433 -13.79 -10.83 8.95
N LEU A 434 -13.83 -10.82 10.29
CA LEU A 434 -13.18 -9.77 11.08
C LEU A 434 -11.65 -9.75 10.90
N PRO A 435 -10.92 -10.88 11.07
CA PRO A 435 -9.48 -10.88 10.81
C PRO A 435 -9.13 -10.47 9.37
N LEU A 436 -9.90 -10.94 8.37
CA LEU A 436 -9.66 -10.59 6.97
C LEU A 436 -9.82 -9.09 6.73
N THR A 437 -10.88 -8.47 7.26
CA THR A 437 -11.12 -7.02 7.14
C THR A 437 -10.08 -6.21 7.90
N ILE A 438 -9.71 -6.62 9.13
CA ILE A 438 -8.67 -5.93 9.91
C ILE A 438 -7.33 -5.99 9.19
N MET A 439 -6.93 -7.16 8.68
CA MET A 439 -5.67 -7.32 7.95
C MET A 439 -5.68 -6.56 6.62
N SER A 440 -6.81 -6.50 5.93
CA SER A 440 -6.99 -5.67 4.74
C SER A 440 -6.83 -4.18 5.08
N GLY A 441 -7.51 -3.69 6.11
CA GLY A 441 -7.37 -2.32 6.58
C GLY A 441 -5.93 -1.96 6.98
N LEU A 442 -5.25 -2.87 7.68
CA LEU A 442 -3.83 -2.73 8.01
C LEU A 442 -2.95 -2.64 6.77
N LEU A 443 -3.17 -3.49 5.77
CA LEU A 443 -2.43 -3.43 4.50
C LEU A 443 -2.65 -2.12 3.75
N HIS A 444 -3.89 -1.64 3.66
CA HIS A 444 -4.21 -0.36 3.03
C HIS A 444 -3.55 0.81 3.75
N TRP A 445 -3.55 0.80 5.08
CA TRP A 445 -2.85 1.81 5.89
C TRP A 445 -1.33 1.74 5.70
N LEU A 446 -0.72 0.55 5.77
CA LEU A 446 0.72 0.40 5.55
C LEU A 446 1.12 0.80 4.12
N ALA A 447 0.30 0.50 3.13
CA ALA A 447 0.52 0.91 1.74
C ALA A 447 0.46 2.43 1.57
N SER A 448 -0.40 3.14 2.32
CA SER A 448 -0.45 4.61 2.28
C SER A 448 0.79 5.25 2.89
N GLN A 449 1.44 4.56 3.83
CA GLN A 449 2.74 4.98 4.39
C GLN A 449 3.92 4.53 3.51
N SER A 450 3.71 3.56 2.63
CA SER A 450 4.73 2.99 1.75
C SER A 450 5.02 3.83 0.53
N LEU A 451 3.97 4.37 -0.11
CA LEU A 451 4.06 5.24 -1.27
C LEU A 451 2.97 6.31 -1.14
N PHE A 452 3.37 7.56 -1.12
CA PHE A 452 2.47 8.70 -0.90
C PHE A 452 2.82 9.85 -1.84
N MET A 453 1.82 10.65 -2.21
CA MET A 453 2.05 11.81 -3.05
C MET A 453 2.72 12.94 -2.27
N VAL A 454 3.68 13.62 -2.89
CA VAL A 454 4.39 14.78 -2.35
C VAL A 454 4.27 15.94 -3.33
N SER A 455 3.81 17.08 -2.83
CA SER A 455 3.75 18.32 -3.59
C SER A 455 4.35 19.44 -2.77
N VAL A 456 5.41 20.05 -3.30
CA VAL A 456 6.18 21.11 -2.65
C VAL A 456 6.06 22.39 -3.46
N ILE A 457 5.66 23.47 -2.81
CA ILE A 457 5.72 24.83 -3.36
C ILE A 457 7.05 25.45 -2.99
N ILE A 458 7.74 26.06 -3.95
CA ILE A 458 8.99 26.77 -3.70
C ILE A 458 8.67 28.24 -3.45
N VAL A 459 9.23 28.79 -2.39
CA VAL A 459 9.20 30.22 -2.09
C VAL A 459 10.58 30.78 -2.34
N ASN A 460 10.67 31.74 -3.25
CA ASN A 460 11.94 32.32 -3.66
C ASN A 460 12.55 33.23 -2.58
N GLU A 461 13.72 33.79 -2.88
CA GLU A 461 14.47 34.69 -1.99
C GLU A 461 13.69 35.96 -1.60
N GLU A 462 12.80 36.45 -2.48
CA GLU A 462 11.90 37.58 -2.22
C GLU A 462 10.66 37.20 -1.38
N ARG A 463 10.62 35.97 -0.85
CA ARG A 463 9.49 35.41 -0.10
C ARG A 463 8.18 35.36 -0.90
N LYS A 464 8.28 35.23 -2.22
CA LYS A 464 7.15 35.01 -3.15
C LYS A 464 7.11 33.56 -3.62
N THR A 465 5.90 33.02 -3.77
CA THR A 465 5.72 31.66 -4.29
C THR A 465 6.10 31.60 -5.77
N ASP A 466 7.03 30.71 -6.11
CA ASP A 466 7.37 30.37 -7.49
C ASP A 466 6.55 29.15 -7.94
N THR A 467 5.54 29.41 -8.77
CA THR A 467 4.65 28.35 -9.30
C THR A 467 5.29 27.53 -10.41
N LYS A 468 6.37 28.00 -11.05
CA LYS A 468 7.05 27.29 -12.13
C LYS A 468 8.00 26.22 -11.61
N ARG A 469 8.62 26.46 -10.44
CA ARG A 469 9.56 25.52 -9.79
C ARG A 469 8.90 24.59 -8.77
N SER A 470 7.58 24.45 -8.77
CA SER A 470 6.92 23.50 -7.84
C SER A 470 7.30 22.05 -8.13
N ILE A 471 7.57 21.28 -7.09
CA ILE A 471 7.97 19.87 -7.20
C ILE A 471 6.75 19.01 -6.90
N THR A 472 6.40 18.10 -7.80
CA THR A 472 5.36 17.11 -7.57
C THR A 472 5.90 15.73 -7.93
N THR A 473 5.89 14.81 -6.97
CA THR A 473 6.44 13.46 -7.09
C THR A 473 5.77 12.53 -6.06
N CYS A 474 6.21 11.28 -5.96
CA CYS A 474 5.83 10.39 -4.87
C CYS A 474 7.00 10.19 -3.91
N GLY A 475 6.70 10.24 -2.62
CA GLY A 475 7.58 9.81 -1.55
C GLY A 475 7.32 8.35 -1.21
N TYR A 476 8.34 7.67 -0.70
CA TYR A 476 8.25 6.29 -0.28
C TYR A 476 8.91 6.06 1.08
N SER A 477 8.46 5.05 1.83
CA SER A 477 9.11 4.64 3.08
C SER A 477 9.59 3.19 2.97
N PRO A 478 10.92 2.93 2.98
CA PRO A 478 11.46 1.58 2.92
C PRO A 478 10.91 0.68 4.03
N VAL A 479 10.79 1.22 5.25
CA VAL A 479 10.26 0.50 6.41
C VAL A 479 8.81 0.11 6.18
N ALA A 480 7.96 1.04 5.75
CA ALA A 480 6.55 0.73 5.49
C ALA A 480 6.38 -0.31 4.37
N ILE A 481 7.19 -0.26 3.30
CA ILE A 481 7.14 -1.25 2.22
C ILE A 481 7.52 -2.65 2.76
N ILE A 482 8.54 -2.75 3.61
CA ILE A 482 8.94 -4.01 4.25
C ILE A 482 7.79 -4.57 5.10
N PHE A 483 7.18 -3.76 5.97
CA PHE A 483 6.05 -4.19 6.80
C PHE A 483 4.83 -4.61 5.96
N THR A 484 4.51 -3.84 4.91
CA THR A 484 3.44 -4.20 3.95
C THR A 484 3.70 -5.57 3.33
N THR A 485 4.95 -5.83 2.94
CA THR A 485 5.36 -7.11 2.34
C THR A 485 5.29 -8.28 3.32
N ILE A 486 5.68 -8.06 4.58
CA ILE A 486 5.60 -9.08 5.64
C ILE A 486 4.13 -9.44 5.91
N VAL A 487 3.27 -8.44 6.16
CA VAL A 487 1.84 -8.68 6.42
C VAL A 487 1.16 -9.34 5.22
N GLY A 488 1.48 -8.88 4.00
CA GLY A 488 0.98 -9.50 2.76
C GLY A 488 1.39 -10.96 2.63
N SER A 489 2.64 -11.29 2.94
CA SER A 489 3.15 -12.67 2.90
C SER A 489 2.48 -13.57 3.93
N LEU A 490 2.21 -13.08 5.15
CA LEU A 490 1.51 -13.82 6.18
C LEU A 490 0.07 -14.18 5.77
N ILE A 491 -0.64 -13.29 5.08
CA ILE A 491 -1.99 -13.56 4.56
C ILE A 491 -1.95 -14.68 3.52
N VAL A 492 -0.97 -14.64 2.60
CA VAL A 492 -0.78 -15.68 1.58
C VAL A 492 -0.51 -17.03 2.22
N ILE A 493 0.42 -17.09 3.18
CA ILE A 493 0.74 -18.32 3.92
C ILE A 493 -0.49 -18.84 4.67
N GLY A 494 -1.22 -17.95 5.36
CA GLY A 494 -2.45 -18.30 6.08
C GLY A 494 -3.52 -18.91 5.18
N GLY A 495 -3.70 -18.38 3.97
CA GLY A 495 -4.61 -18.92 2.97
C GLY A 495 -4.26 -20.35 2.54
N VAL A 496 -2.98 -20.63 2.31
CA VAL A 496 -2.50 -21.97 1.95
C VAL A 496 -2.70 -22.96 3.11
N LEU A 497 -2.32 -22.55 4.33
CA LEU A 497 -2.45 -23.37 5.53
C LEU A 497 -3.92 -23.74 5.80
N LEU A 498 -4.85 -22.80 5.61
CA LEU A 498 -6.28 -23.10 5.70
C LEU A 498 -6.75 -24.06 4.60
N GLY A 499 -6.20 -23.92 3.38
CA GLY A 499 -6.49 -24.83 2.26
C GLY A 499 -6.13 -26.30 2.53
N PHE A 500 -5.15 -26.56 3.41
CA PHE A 500 -4.76 -27.91 3.81
C PHE A 500 -5.69 -28.58 4.83
N ARG A 501 -6.59 -27.83 5.48
CA ARG A 501 -7.60 -28.41 6.39
C ARG A 501 -8.49 -29.39 5.63
N LYS A 502 -8.96 -30.43 6.32
CA LYS A 502 -9.89 -31.42 5.78
C LYS A 502 -11.32 -31.10 6.18
N TYR A 503 -12.26 -31.33 5.28
CA TYR A 503 -13.68 -31.33 5.62
C TYR A 503 -14.04 -32.57 6.47
N PRO A 504 -15.12 -32.51 7.26
CA PRO A 504 -15.88 -33.68 7.70
C PRO A 504 -16.15 -34.64 6.52
N ALA A 505 -16.25 -35.94 6.80
CA ALA A 505 -15.79 -36.98 5.90
C ALA A 505 -16.86 -37.69 5.08
N GLU A 506 -18.06 -37.14 4.93
CA GLU A 506 -19.20 -38.03 4.68
C GLU A 506 -20.16 -37.56 3.57
N MET A 507 -19.99 -36.37 3.00
CA MET A 507 -20.95 -35.80 2.04
C MET A 507 -20.28 -35.37 0.72
N PRO A 508 -20.94 -35.55 -0.45
CA PRO A 508 -20.48 -35.02 -1.73
C PRO A 508 -20.27 -33.50 -1.67
N LEU A 509 -19.18 -33.04 -2.30
CA LEU A 509 -18.84 -31.62 -2.31
C LEU A 509 -19.65 -30.88 -3.39
N ALA A 510 -20.71 -30.17 -2.97
CA ALA A 510 -21.51 -29.33 -3.86
C ALA A 510 -20.92 -27.91 -4.03
N SER A 511 -20.32 -27.34 -2.97
CA SER A 511 -19.82 -25.96 -2.94
C SER A 511 -20.93 -24.97 -3.33
N SER A 512 -20.77 -24.20 -4.42
CA SER A 512 -21.77 -23.26 -4.94
C SER A 512 -22.47 -23.78 -6.23
N CYS A 513 -22.42 -25.08 -6.51
CA CYS A 513 -23.07 -25.66 -7.69
C CYS A 513 -24.55 -25.91 -7.39
N SER A 514 -25.45 -25.14 -8.00
CA SER A 514 -26.89 -25.26 -7.80
C SER A 514 -27.41 -26.66 -8.12
N ALA A 515 -26.95 -27.27 -9.21
CA ALA A 515 -27.34 -28.63 -9.59
C ALA A 515 -26.92 -29.69 -8.53
N ALA A 516 -25.74 -29.55 -7.93
CA ALA A 516 -25.29 -30.47 -6.88
C ALA A 516 -26.03 -30.26 -5.55
N ILE A 517 -26.43 -29.00 -5.27
CA ILE A 517 -27.26 -28.69 -4.09
C ILE A 517 -28.66 -29.30 -4.29
N SER A 518 -29.27 -29.02 -5.44
CA SER A 518 -30.59 -29.50 -5.83
C SER A 518 -30.67 -31.03 -5.84
N ALA A 519 -29.64 -31.72 -6.35
CA ALA A 519 -29.60 -33.18 -6.36
C ALA A 519 -29.68 -33.82 -4.96
N ALA A 520 -29.23 -33.11 -3.93
CA ALA A 520 -29.31 -33.56 -2.53
C ALA A 520 -30.61 -33.14 -1.83
N CYS A 521 -31.48 -32.37 -2.48
CA CYS A 521 -32.72 -31.81 -1.93
C CYS A 521 -33.95 -32.48 -2.59
N HIS A 522 -34.10 -33.78 -2.41
CA HIS A 522 -35.25 -34.58 -2.86
C HIS A 522 -35.90 -35.28 -1.64
N PRO A 523 -36.52 -34.52 -0.72
CA PRO A 523 -37.06 -35.10 0.51
C PRO A 523 -38.23 -36.07 0.22
N PRO A 524 -38.57 -36.97 1.16
CA PRO A 524 -39.78 -37.78 1.08
C PRO A 524 -41.02 -36.89 0.92
N LYS A 525 -42.07 -37.41 0.28
CA LYS A 525 -43.31 -36.64 0.07
C LYS A 525 -44.01 -36.27 1.38
N GLU A 526 -43.70 -37.02 2.44
CA GLU A 526 -44.23 -36.82 3.78
C GLU A 526 -43.52 -35.67 4.53
N ASP A 527 -42.36 -35.21 4.08
CA ASP A 527 -41.52 -34.19 4.73
C ASP A 527 -41.78 -32.79 4.14
N VAL A 528 -43.00 -32.31 4.34
CA VAL A 528 -43.50 -31.06 3.73
C VAL A 528 -42.80 -29.81 4.28
N ASP A 529 -42.41 -29.81 5.55
CA ASP A 529 -41.82 -28.65 6.24
C ASP A 529 -40.28 -28.71 6.30
N ALA A 530 -39.64 -29.55 5.47
CA ALA A 530 -38.19 -29.74 5.48
C ALA A 530 -37.42 -28.42 5.30
N ALA A 531 -37.93 -27.50 4.47
CA ALA A 531 -37.26 -26.24 4.19
C ALA A 531 -37.15 -25.33 5.41
N VAL A 532 -38.15 -25.32 6.30
CA VAL A 532 -38.22 -24.42 7.47
C VAL A 532 -37.81 -25.08 8.79
N SER A 533 -37.51 -26.38 8.77
CA SER A 533 -37.17 -27.19 9.96
C SER A 533 -35.67 -27.44 10.10
N LEU A 534 -35.26 -28.06 11.21
CA LEU A 534 -33.90 -28.57 11.37
C LEU A 534 -33.67 -29.75 10.42
N VAL A 535 -32.75 -29.61 9.47
CA VAL A 535 -32.44 -30.68 8.50
C VAL A 535 -31.08 -31.31 8.75
N SER A 536 -30.97 -32.58 8.38
CA SER A 536 -29.71 -33.31 8.26
C SER A 536 -29.66 -34.10 6.96
N TRP A 537 -28.46 -34.42 6.49
CA TRP A 537 -28.27 -35.16 5.24
C TRP A 537 -28.01 -36.65 5.52
N GLY A 538 -28.77 -37.53 4.89
CA GLY A 538 -28.65 -38.98 5.10
C GLY A 538 -29.75 -39.78 4.41
N VAL A 539 -29.81 -41.08 4.72
CA VAL A 539 -30.69 -42.03 4.04
C VAL A 539 -32.13 -41.84 4.50
N VAL A 540 -32.98 -41.41 3.56
CA VAL A 540 -34.42 -41.19 3.75
C VAL A 540 -35.27 -42.37 3.27
N LYS A 541 -34.76 -43.15 2.31
CA LYS A 541 -35.40 -44.39 1.84
C LYS A 541 -34.36 -45.50 1.79
N LYS A 542 -34.59 -46.58 2.53
CA LYS A 542 -33.74 -47.78 2.46
C LYS A 542 -34.05 -48.50 1.14
N GLY A 543 -33.02 -48.85 0.39
CA GLY A 543 -33.16 -49.76 -0.75
C GLY A 543 -33.48 -51.16 -0.25
N GLU A 544 -34.68 -51.64 -0.55
CA GLU A 544 -35.23 -52.96 -0.24
C GLU A 544 -35.69 -53.63 -1.55
N GLY A 545 -35.50 -54.95 -1.70
CA GLY A 545 -35.88 -55.71 -2.92
C GLY A 545 -34.74 -55.95 -3.94
N ARG A 546 -35.09 -56.42 -5.16
CA ARG A 546 -34.16 -56.86 -6.21
C ARG A 546 -33.23 -55.76 -6.74
N ASP A 547 -33.64 -54.49 -6.67
CA ASP A 547 -32.84 -53.37 -7.19
C ASP A 547 -31.87 -52.80 -6.13
N GLY A 548 -32.15 -52.96 -4.83
CA GLY A 548 -31.24 -52.62 -3.72
C GLY A 548 -30.84 -51.14 -3.56
N VAL A 549 -31.32 -50.23 -4.42
CA VAL A 549 -30.94 -48.81 -4.46
C VAL A 549 -31.66 -48.01 -3.36
N GLY A 550 -30.90 -47.31 -2.51
CA GLY A 550 -31.44 -46.38 -1.52
C GLY A 550 -31.58 -44.95 -2.04
N HIS A 551 -32.19 -44.07 -1.25
CA HIS A 551 -32.23 -42.64 -1.53
C HIS A 551 -31.69 -41.83 -0.35
N ILE A 552 -30.89 -40.81 -0.65
CA ILE A 552 -30.29 -39.89 0.31
C ILE A 552 -30.79 -38.49 0.00
N SER A 553 -31.23 -37.75 1.01
CA SER A 553 -31.64 -36.36 0.87
C SER A 553 -31.39 -35.60 2.17
N PHE A 554 -31.41 -34.27 2.09
CA PHE A 554 -31.77 -33.45 3.24
C PHE A 554 -33.20 -33.72 3.65
N SER A 555 -33.41 -33.92 4.95
CA SER A 555 -34.73 -34.17 5.55
C SER A 555 -34.77 -33.70 7.00
N SER A 556 -35.98 -33.32 7.46
CA SER A 556 -36.28 -33.02 8.86
C SER A 556 -36.63 -34.26 9.69
N MET A 557 -36.89 -35.38 9.02
CA MET A 557 -37.27 -36.65 9.64
C MET A 557 -36.08 -37.41 10.22
N VAL A 558 -36.37 -38.51 10.94
CA VAL A 558 -35.34 -39.42 11.45
C VAL A 558 -34.67 -40.15 10.29
N ILE A 559 -33.43 -39.75 9.99
CA ILE A 559 -32.61 -40.35 8.93
C ILE A 559 -31.57 -41.33 9.49
N SER A 560 -31.08 -42.22 8.63
CA SER A 560 -29.97 -43.14 8.96
C SER A 560 -28.69 -42.77 8.19
N PRO A 561 -27.49 -43.04 8.74
CA PRO A 561 -26.25 -42.75 8.02
C PRO A 561 -26.12 -43.62 6.76
N PRO A 562 -25.52 -43.10 5.68
CA PRO A 562 -25.27 -43.86 4.46
C PRO A 562 -24.28 -45.01 4.68
N VAL A 563 -24.52 -46.13 3.99
CA VAL A 563 -23.74 -47.37 4.13
C VAL A 563 -22.68 -47.41 3.04
N VAL A 564 -21.42 -47.56 3.44
CA VAL A 564 -20.27 -47.63 2.51
C VAL A 564 -20.46 -48.77 1.52
N GLY A 565 -20.32 -48.46 0.24
CA GLY A 565 -20.41 -49.43 -0.84
C GLY A 565 -21.83 -49.75 -1.31
N LYS A 566 -22.88 -49.18 -0.70
CA LYS A 566 -24.27 -49.31 -1.16
C LYS A 566 -24.57 -48.30 -2.28
N LEU A 567 -25.50 -48.67 -3.17
CA LEU A 567 -25.95 -47.84 -4.29
C LEU A 567 -27.08 -46.90 -3.87
N TYR A 568 -27.01 -45.65 -4.33
CA TYR A 568 -28.01 -44.61 -4.07
C TYR A 568 -28.32 -43.82 -5.34
N ALA A 569 -29.60 -43.47 -5.54
CA ALA A 569 -30.09 -42.63 -6.65
C ALA A 569 -31.10 -41.62 -6.14
#